data_AF-A0A9E3AP35-F1
#
_entry.id   AF-A0A9E3AP35-F1
#
_cell.length_a   1.000
_cell.length_b   1.000
_cell.length_c   1.000
_cell.angle_alpha   90.00
_cell.angle_beta   90.00
_cell.angle_gamma   90.00
#
_symmetry.space_group_name_H-M   'P 1'
#
loop_
_entity.id
_entity.type
_entity.pdbx_description
1 polymer ?
#
loop_
_entity_poly.entity_id
_entity_poly.type
_entity_poly.pdbx_seq_one_letter_code
_entity_poly.pdbx_strand_id
1 'polypeptide(L)'
;GLKDVTRELLGIDLSKAQQSSDWGAETLSPEQLAYAASDVLGLHALKARLDAMLVREGRMGLAQACFDFLPWRARLDVAGWEDVDIFAHA
;
A
#
# COMPACT_ATOMS: atom_id res chain seq x y z
N GLY A 1 7.86 3.08 -3.48
CA GLY A 1 6.87 2.79 -2.41
C GLY A 1 5.89 3.95 -2.29
N LEU A 2 5.01 3.97 -1.26
CA LEU A 2 3.94 4.98 -1.12
C LEU A 2 4.45 6.43 -1.25
N LYS A 3 5.53 6.80 -0.54
CA LYS A 3 6.17 8.13 -0.65
C LYS A 3 6.47 8.53 -2.09
N ASP A 4 7.10 7.65 -2.86
CA ASP A 4 7.56 7.97 -4.22
C ASP A 4 6.37 8.15 -5.16
N VAL A 5 5.39 7.24 -5.09
CA VAL A 5 4.17 7.29 -5.93
C VAL A 5 3.32 8.52 -5.59
N THR A 6 3.22 8.88 -4.31
CA THR A 6 2.51 10.09 -3.86
C THR A 6 3.19 11.35 -4.38
N ARG A 7 4.52 11.41 -4.30
CA ARG A 7 5.29 12.54 -4.82
C ARG A 7 5.17 12.66 -6.34
N GLU A 8 5.28 11.55 -7.07
CA GLU A 8 5.21 11.54 -8.53
C GLU A 8 3.82 11.90 -9.05
N LEU A 9 2.76 11.32 -8.50
CA LEU A 9 1.40 11.45 -9.03
C LEU A 9 0.63 12.63 -8.45
N LEU A 10 0.93 13.06 -7.22
CA LEU A 10 0.21 14.12 -6.50
C LEU A 10 1.08 15.31 -6.12
N GLY A 11 2.41 15.23 -6.26
CA GLY A 11 3.32 16.31 -5.85
C GLY A 11 3.43 16.50 -4.33
N ILE A 12 2.97 15.54 -3.53
CA ILE A 12 2.97 15.60 -2.06
C ILE A 12 4.17 14.80 -1.54
N ASP A 13 5.00 15.43 -0.69
CA ASP A 13 6.09 14.72 -0.01
C ASP A 13 5.61 14.13 1.33
N LEU A 14 5.80 12.83 1.49
CA LEU A 14 5.50 12.12 2.73
C LEU A 14 6.76 11.99 3.59
N SER A 15 6.65 12.27 4.88
CA SER A 15 7.72 11.99 5.85
C SER A 15 7.75 10.49 6.18
N LYS A 16 8.96 9.92 6.32
CA LYS A 16 9.16 8.54 6.80
C LYS A 16 9.62 8.47 8.27
N ALA A 17 9.69 9.62 8.95
CA ALA A 17 10.38 9.74 10.24
C ALA A 17 9.81 8.82 11.34
N GLN A 18 8.51 8.51 11.30
CA GLN A 18 7.84 7.72 12.33
C GLN A 18 7.55 6.27 11.90
N GLN A 19 8.00 5.85 10.70
CA GLN A 19 7.71 4.52 10.17
C GLN A 19 8.24 3.39 11.10
N SER A 20 9.39 3.61 11.74
CA SER A 20 10.03 2.67 12.66
C SER A 20 10.02 3.16 14.12
N SER A 21 9.01 3.97 14.49
CA SER A 21 8.80 4.40 15.88
C SER A 21 8.07 3.33 16.71
N ASP A 22 7.97 3.52 18.03
CA ASP A 22 7.22 2.61 18.90
C ASP A 22 5.71 2.79 18.72
N TRP A 23 5.11 1.98 17.87
CA TRP A 23 3.66 1.94 17.62
C TRP A 23 2.89 1.12 18.67
N GLY A 24 3.58 0.45 19.60
CA GLY A 24 2.98 -0.29 20.71
C GLY A 24 2.79 0.56 21.97
N ALA A 25 3.26 1.81 21.97
CA ALA A 25 3.15 2.72 23.10
C ALA A 25 1.69 3.00 23.49
N GLU A 26 1.43 3.10 24.79
CA GLU A 26 0.08 3.41 25.33
C GLU A 26 -0.45 4.77 24.85
N THR A 27 0.44 5.75 24.67
CA THR A 27 0.12 7.08 24.13
C THR A 27 1.01 7.38 22.94
N LEU A 28 0.39 7.67 21.79
CA LEU A 28 1.11 8.06 20.58
C LEU A 28 1.49 9.55 20.61
N SER A 29 2.67 9.86 20.06
CA SER A 29 3.12 11.24 19.94
C SER A 29 2.35 12.01 18.85
N PRO A 30 2.31 13.36 18.92
CA PRO A 30 1.74 14.17 17.84
C PRO A 30 2.35 13.88 16.46
N GLU A 31 3.64 13.58 16.41
CA GLU A 31 4.34 13.24 15.18
C GLU A 31 3.90 11.88 14.63
N GLN A 32 3.66 10.88 15.49
CA GLN A 32 3.12 9.58 15.08
C GLN A 32 1.70 9.74 14.53
N LEU A 33 0.85 10.52 15.19
CA LEU A 33 -0.50 10.83 14.71
C LEU A 33 -0.48 11.53 13.35
N ALA A 34 0.39 12.53 13.18
CA ALA A 34 0.56 13.23 11.92
C ALA A 34 1.06 12.30 10.81
N TYR A 35 2.01 11.39 11.11
CA TYR A 35 2.48 10.38 10.18
C TYR A 35 1.35 9.44 9.74
N ALA A 36 0.60 8.88 10.70
CA ALA A 36 -0.49 7.94 10.41
C ALA A 36 -1.59 8.58 9.55
N ALA A 37 -1.95 9.83 9.83
CA ALA A 37 -2.90 10.58 9.01
C ALA A 37 -2.38 10.80 7.59
N SER A 38 -1.10 11.16 7.45
CA SER A 38 -0.46 11.42 6.16
C SER A 38 -0.40 10.17 5.26
N ASP A 39 -0.21 8.99 5.85
CA ASP A 39 -0.12 7.72 5.13
C ASP A 39 -1.46 7.31 4.46
N VAL A 40 -2.59 7.85 4.92
CA VAL A 40 -3.92 7.51 4.38
C VAL A 40 -4.60 8.64 3.61
N LEU A 41 -4.23 9.90 3.88
CA LEU A 41 -4.92 11.09 3.36
C LEU A 41 -4.97 11.13 1.82
N GLY A 42 -3.88 10.72 1.16
CA GLY A 42 -3.75 10.78 -0.30
C GLY A 42 -4.29 9.56 -1.06
N LEU A 43 -4.70 8.48 -0.38
CA LEU A 43 -4.92 7.18 -1.03
C LEU A 43 -6.04 7.19 -2.07
N HIS A 44 -7.12 7.93 -1.84
CA HIS A 44 -8.22 8.02 -2.82
C HIS A 44 -7.79 8.77 -4.09
N ALA A 45 -7.04 9.86 -3.94
CA ALA A 45 -6.51 10.61 -5.08
C ALA A 45 -5.49 9.78 -5.87
N LEU A 46 -4.62 9.04 -5.17
CA LEU A 46 -3.70 8.07 -5.78
C LEU A 46 -4.45 7.00 -6.56
N LYS A 47 -5.47 6.37 -5.95
CA LYS A 47 -6.28 5.35 -6.58
C LYS A 47 -6.89 5.85 -7.89
N ALA A 48 -7.50 7.03 -7.88
CA ALA A 48 -8.11 7.61 -9.08
C ALA A 48 -7.11 7.81 -10.22
N ARG A 49 -5.88 8.26 -9.92
CA ARG A 49 -4.80 8.41 -10.92
C ARG A 49 -4.34 7.06 -11.47
N LEU A 50 -4.11 6.09 -10.59
CA LEU A 50 -3.67 4.75 -10.96
C LEU A 50 -4.73 3.99 -11.76
N ASP A 51 -6.01 4.10 -11.39
CA ASP A 51 -7.12 3.51 -12.13
C ASP A 51 -7.18 4.04 -13.56
N ALA A 52 -7.06 5.36 -13.74
CA ALA A 52 -7.04 5.98 -15.06
C ALA A 52 -5.86 5.47 -15.92
N MET A 53 -4.68 5.27 -15.31
CA MET A 53 -3.53 4.66 -15.98
C MET A 53 -3.82 3.21 -16.37
N LEU A 54 -4.37 2.40 -15.45
CA LEU A 54 -4.71 1.00 -15.72
C LEU A 54 -5.72 0.86 -16.87
N VAL A 55 -6.74 1.73 -16.92
CA VAL A 55 -7.70 1.75 -18.03
C VAL A 55 -7.02 2.13 -19.33
N ARG A 56 -6.19 3.18 -19.34
CA ARG A 56 -5.44 3.63 -20.53
C ARG A 56 -4.54 2.53 -21.09
N GLU A 57 -3.88 1.77 -20.23
CA GLU A 57 -2.97 0.68 -20.62
C GLU A 57 -3.71 -0.65 -20.87
N GLY A 58 -5.04 -0.70 -20.72
CA GLY A 58 -5.83 -1.93 -20.90
C GLY A 58 -5.59 -3.01 -19.83
N ARG A 59 -5.07 -2.64 -18.65
CA ARG A 59 -4.65 -3.56 -17.59
C ARG A 59 -5.62 -3.65 -16.42
N MET A 60 -6.76 -2.95 -16.47
CA MET A 60 -7.74 -2.93 -15.37
C MET A 60 -8.25 -4.34 -15.01
N GLY A 61 -8.53 -5.20 -16.00
CA GLY A 61 -8.98 -6.57 -15.74
C GLY A 61 -7.95 -7.42 -14.97
N LEU A 62 -6.67 -7.27 -15.31
CA LEU A 62 -5.58 -7.96 -14.60
C LEU A 62 -5.44 -7.43 -13.17
N ALA A 63 -5.48 -6.10 -13.00
CA ALA A 63 -5.41 -5.48 -11.69
C ALA A 63 -6.56 -5.94 -10.79
N GLN A 64 -7.78 -6.01 -11.31
CA GLN A 64 -8.95 -6.49 -10.58
C GLN A 64 -8.76 -7.95 -10.13
N ALA A 65 -8.28 -8.83 -11.01
CA ALA A 65 -7.99 -10.22 -10.64
C ALA A 65 -6.94 -10.31 -9.51
N CYS A 66 -5.90 -9.45 -9.53
CA CYS A 66 -4.93 -9.36 -8.43
C CYS A 66 -5.58 -8.88 -7.12
N PHE A 67 -6.46 -7.87 -7.18
CA PHE A 67 -7.16 -7.36 -5.99
C PHE A 67 -8.11 -8.40 -5.40
N ASP A 68 -8.82 -9.16 -6.24
CA ASP A 68 -9.72 -10.24 -5.81
C ASP A 68 -8.95 -11.40 -5.17
N PHE A 69 -7.70 -11.65 -5.60
CA PHE A 69 -6.82 -12.67 -5.03
C PHE A 69 -6.11 -12.21 -3.74
N LEU A 70 -5.92 -10.91 -3.53
CA LEU A 70 -5.14 -10.36 -2.42
C LEU A 70 -5.57 -10.86 -1.02
N PRO A 71 -6.88 -11.00 -0.70
CA PRO A 71 -7.30 -11.58 0.58
C PRO A 71 -6.86 -13.04 0.76
N TRP A 72 -6.78 -13.81 -0.32
CA TRP A 72 -6.29 -15.19 -0.29
C TRP A 72 -4.79 -15.24 -0.11
N ARG A 73 -4.04 -14.36 -0.78
CA ARG A 73 -2.60 -14.23 -0.56
C ARG A 73 -2.28 -13.94 0.91
N ALA A 74 -2.97 -12.99 1.53
CA ALA A 74 -2.77 -12.68 2.94
C ALA A 74 -3.08 -13.86 3.88
N ARG A 75 -4.07 -14.70 3.53
CA ARG A 75 -4.37 -15.93 4.30
C ARG A 75 -3.29 -17.00 4.11
N LEU A 76 -2.74 -17.11 2.91
CA LEU A 76 -1.62 -18.03 2.62
C LEU A 76 -0.38 -17.62 3.41
N ASP A 77 -0.08 -16.33 3.50
CA ASP A 77 1.02 -15.79 4.32
C ASP A 77 0.88 -16.24 5.79
N VAL A 78 -0.29 -16.00 6.39
CA VAL A 78 -0.60 -16.45 7.77
C VAL A 78 -0.54 -17.98 7.94
N ALA A 79 -0.78 -18.74 6.87
CA ALA A 79 -0.69 -20.20 6.86
C ALA A 79 0.74 -20.74 6.62
N GLY A 80 1.74 -19.86 6.57
CA GLY A 80 3.16 -20.24 6.43
C GLY A 80 3.69 -20.29 5.00
N TRP A 81 2.98 -19.69 4.03
CA TRP A 81 3.42 -19.61 2.63
C TRP A 81 4.05 -18.25 2.28
N GLU A 82 4.41 -17.42 3.26
CA GLU A 82 4.89 -16.04 3.06
C GLU A 82 6.15 -15.94 2.17
N ASP A 83 7.06 -16.92 2.26
CA ASP A 83 8.32 -16.94 1.49
C ASP A 83 8.22 -17.70 0.15
N VAL A 84 7.06 -18.28 -0.15
CA VAL A 84 6.85 -19.10 -1.36
C VAL A 84 5.77 -18.47 -2.24
N ASP A 85 6.09 -18.26 -3.51
CA ASP A 85 5.07 -17.96 -4.50
C ASP A 85 4.26 -19.25 -4.77
N ILE A 86 2.97 -19.24 -4.42
CA ILE A 86 2.07 -20.38 -4.58
C ILE A 86 1.91 -20.81 -6.05
N PHE A 87 2.28 -19.95 -7.00
CA PHE A 87 2.29 -20.26 -8.43
C PHE A 87 3.64 -20.76 -8.95
N ALA A 88 4.72 -20.65 -8.16
CA ALA A 88 6.05 -21.12 -8.53
C ALA A 88 6.21 -22.63 -8.29
N HIS A 89 7.14 -23.25 -9.01
CA HIS A 89 7.45 -24.68 -8.87
C HIS A 89 8.26 -25.02 -7.61
N ALA A 90 9.04 -24.07 -7.10
CA ALA A 90 9.83 -24.13 -5.86
C ALA A 90 10.08 -22.70 -5.36
#